data_AF-A0A6N2RIY0-F1
#
_entry.id   AF-A0A6N2RIY0-F1
#
_cell.length_a   1.000
_cell.length_b   1.000
_cell.length_c   1.000
_cell.angle_alpha   90.00
_cell.angle_beta   90.00
_cell.angle_gamma   90.00
#
_symmetry.space_group_name_H-M   'P 1'
#
loop_
_entity.id
_entity.type
_entity.pdbx_description
1 polymer ?
#
loop_
_entity_poly.entity_id
_entity_poly.type
_entity_poly.pdbx_seq_one_letter_code
_entity_poly.pdbx_strand_id
1 'polypeptide(L)'
;MNQTEETKLLEQIEEWNDADEFSRCIEAIEAIPEQERDYLLTVKLSRAYSNLAVLGDHGEHGTDSEVDGNLIQHAIRLLESVRTQGENDPYWNSRMGYSCLMAYSSAAIAYEYAKRWLSLAPDDPAAQKLVRDCEEYLEEEKALEIDLKEREEFIRRETPDDEKGVICK
;
A
#
# COMPACT_ATOMS: atom_id res chain seq x y z
N MET A 1 16.70 4.34 -24.21
CA MET A 1 17.23 2.96 -24.07
C MET A 1 16.73 2.08 -25.23
N ASN A 2 17.50 1.12 -25.72
CA ASN A 2 16.99 0.17 -26.73
C ASN A 2 16.32 -1.06 -26.08
N GLN A 3 15.51 -1.82 -26.83
CA GLN A 3 14.73 -2.95 -26.28
C GLN A 3 15.59 -4.05 -25.64
N THR A 4 16.82 -4.28 -26.12
CA THR A 4 17.73 -5.29 -25.55
C THR A 4 18.34 -4.83 -24.23
N GLU A 5 18.69 -3.55 -24.13
CA GLU A 5 19.16 -2.94 -22.88
C GLU A 5 18.06 -2.94 -21.83
N GLU A 6 16.82 -2.61 -22.23
CA GLU A 6 15.64 -2.61 -21.37
C GLU A 6 15.34 -4.00 -20.81
N THR A 7 15.33 -5.02 -21.66
CA THR A 7 15.10 -6.40 -21.23
C THR A 7 16.13 -6.85 -20.20
N LYS A 8 17.42 -6.57 -20.45
CA LYS A 8 18.51 -6.93 -19.52
C LYS A 8 18.40 -6.18 -18.20
N LEU A 9 18.02 -4.91 -18.24
CA LEU A 9 17.80 -4.13 -17.02
C LEU A 9 16.64 -4.71 -16.21
N LEU A 10 15.54 -5.08 -16.85
CA LEU A 10 14.39 -5.69 -16.19
C LEU A 10 14.75 -7.03 -15.55
N GLU A 11 15.50 -7.89 -16.25
CA GLU A 11 16.03 -9.14 -15.69
C GLU A 11 16.90 -8.86 -14.45
N GLN A 12 17.80 -7.88 -14.54
CA GLN A 12 18.67 -7.50 -13.43
C GLN A 12 17.90 -6.94 -12.22
N ILE A 13 16.83 -6.17 -12.46
CA ILE A 13 15.94 -5.65 -11.42
C ILE A 13 15.20 -6.80 -10.70
N GLU A 14 14.83 -7.87 -11.39
CA GLU A 14 14.26 -9.05 -10.74
C GLU A 14 15.29 -9.74 -9.85
N GLU A 15 16.52 -9.94 -10.34
CA GLU A 15 17.59 -10.55 -9.54
C GLU A 15 17.89 -9.77 -8.25
N TRP A 16 17.95 -8.44 -8.34
CA TRP A 16 18.15 -7.58 -7.16
C TRP A 16 16.95 -7.62 -6.22
N ASN A 17 15.73 -7.58 -6.77
CA ASN A 17 14.53 -7.71 -5.96
C ASN A 17 14.49 -9.04 -5.19
N ASP A 18 14.86 -10.14 -5.83
CA ASP A 18 14.88 -11.47 -5.19
C ASP A 18 15.99 -11.62 -4.15
N ALA A 19 17.02 -10.77 -4.21
CA ALA A 19 18.08 -10.65 -3.21
C ALA A 19 17.77 -9.60 -2.11
N ASP A 20 16.56 -9.03 -2.12
CA ASP A 20 16.13 -7.92 -1.27
C ASP A 20 17.05 -6.68 -1.41
N GLU A 21 17.62 -6.43 -2.60
CA GLU A 21 18.42 -5.25 -2.95
C GLU A 21 17.52 -4.17 -3.59
N PHE A 22 16.53 -3.67 -2.84
CA PHE A 22 15.53 -2.72 -3.32
C PHE A 22 16.11 -1.34 -3.61
N SER A 23 17.03 -0.83 -2.78
CA SER A 23 17.71 0.45 -3.04
C SER A 23 18.45 0.44 -4.37
N ARG A 24 19.07 -0.69 -4.71
CA ARG A 24 19.78 -0.87 -5.98
C ARG A 24 18.84 -0.85 -7.18
N CYS A 25 17.65 -1.43 -7.04
CA CYS A 25 16.61 -1.35 -8.05
C CYS A 25 16.16 0.11 -8.27
N ILE A 26 15.97 0.86 -7.18
CA ILE A 26 15.61 2.28 -7.22
C ILE A 26 16.69 3.07 -7.95
N GLU A 27 17.94 2.98 -7.52
CA GLU A 27 19.07 3.71 -8.13
C GLU A 27 19.17 3.45 -9.64
N ALA A 28 19.05 2.19 -10.05
CA ALA A 28 19.17 1.81 -11.46
C ALA A 28 18.02 2.35 -12.33
N ILE A 29 16.78 2.29 -11.83
CA ILE A 29 15.64 2.82 -12.58
C ILE A 29 15.62 4.36 -12.54
N GLU A 30 16.01 4.97 -11.43
CA GLU A 30 16.02 6.42 -11.29
C GLU A 30 17.10 7.11 -12.15
N ALA A 31 18.18 6.38 -12.48
CA ALA A 31 19.17 6.83 -13.45
C ALA A 31 18.59 7.06 -14.86
N ILE A 32 17.45 6.44 -15.18
CA ILE A 32 16.69 6.71 -16.40
C ILE A 32 15.83 7.95 -16.17
N PRO A 33 15.84 8.96 -17.07
CA PRO A 33 14.96 10.11 -16.94
C PRO A 33 13.49 9.70 -16.87
N GLU A 34 12.69 10.38 -16.03
CA GLU A 34 11.28 10.02 -15.79
C GLU A 34 10.46 9.89 -17.09
N GLN A 35 10.66 10.80 -18.05
CA GLN A 35 9.97 10.78 -19.35
C GLN A 35 10.35 9.59 -20.25
N GLU A 36 11.43 8.88 -19.94
CA GLU A 36 11.89 7.68 -20.65
C GLU A 36 11.52 6.39 -19.94
N ARG A 37 10.97 6.46 -18.72
CA ARG A 37 10.48 5.29 -17.99
C ARG A 37 9.13 4.89 -18.56
N ASP A 38 9.06 3.66 -19.04
CA ASP A 38 7.83 3.10 -19.56
C ASP A 38 6.93 2.62 -18.39
N TYR A 39 5.80 2.01 -18.76
CA TYR A 39 4.88 1.42 -17.81
C TYR A 39 5.57 0.43 -16.87
N LEU A 40 6.33 -0.52 -17.44
CA LEU A 40 6.87 -1.63 -16.68
C LEU A 40 7.94 -1.15 -15.70
N LEU A 41 8.86 -0.28 -16.13
CA LEU A 41 9.86 0.34 -15.26
C LEU A 41 9.21 1.15 -14.13
N THR A 42 8.12 1.86 -14.42
CA THR A 42 7.41 2.63 -13.39
C THR A 42 6.78 1.73 -12.33
N VAL A 43 6.17 0.60 -12.72
CA VAL A 43 5.62 -0.38 -11.77
C VAL A 43 6.74 -1.07 -10.97
N LYS A 44 7.88 -1.38 -11.60
CA LYS A 44 9.04 -1.98 -10.91
C LYS A 44 9.69 -1.00 -9.93
N LEU A 45 9.75 0.30 -10.25
CA LEU A 45 10.20 1.34 -9.34
C LEU A 45 9.27 1.46 -8.13
N SER A 46 7.95 1.48 -8.37
CA SER A 46 6.97 1.45 -7.29
C SER A 46 7.14 0.23 -6.38
N ARG A 47 7.35 -0.97 -6.96
CA ARG A 47 7.65 -2.17 -6.17
C ARG A 47 8.86 -1.97 -5.28
N ALA A 48 9.96 -1.48 -5.84
CA ALA A 48 11.20 -1.32 -5.08
C ALA A 48 11.01 -0.35 -3.91
N TYR A 49 10.33 0.79 -4.12
CA TYR A 49 10.02 1.73 -3.03
C TYR A 49 9.12 1.12 -1.95
N SER A 50 8.05 0.44 -2.34
CA SER A 50 7.12 -0.17 -1.38
C SER A 50 7.75 -1.33 -0.62
N ASN A 51 8.61 -2.13 -1.27
CA ASN A 51 9.37 -3.17 -0.59
C ASN A 51 10.40 -2.56 0.37
N LEU A 52 11.16 -1.55 -0.05
CA LEU A 52 12.11 -0.85 0.83
C LEU A 52 11.41 -0.24 2.05
N ALA A 53 10.22 0.36 1.86
CA ALA A 53 9.43 0.94 2.94
C ALA A 53 9.04 -0.06 4.01
N VAL A 54 8.75 -1.30 3.62
CA VAL A 54 8.19 -2.35 4.50
C VAL A 54 9.29 -3.26 5.05
N LEU A 55 10.22 -3.69 4.19
CA LEU A 55 11.18 -4.76 4.48
C LEU A 55 12.61 -4.24 4.71
N GLY A 56 12.96 -3.04 4.25
CA GLY A 56 14.35 -2.62 4.15
C GLY A 56 15.14 -3.46 3.14
N ASP A 57 16.39 -3.09 2.85
CA ASP A 57 17.25 -3.99 2.09
C ASP A 57 17.62 -5.22 2.94
N HIS A 58 17.78 -6.38 2.32
CA HIS A 58 18.16 -7.64 2.98
C HIS A 58 17.27 -8.04 4.18
N GLY A 59 16.02 -7.57 4.23
CA GLY A 59 15.11 -7.81 5.34
C GLY A 59 15.56 -7.15 6.65
N GLU A 60 16.27 -6.02 6.57
CA GLU A 60 16.72 -5.27 7.75
C GLU A 60 15.55 -4.82 8.65
N HIS A 61 14.35 -4.65 8.08
CA HIS A 61 13.14 -4.44 8.86
C HIS A 61 12.59 -5.79 9.34
N GLY A 62 12.50 -5.95 10.66
CA GLY A 62 11.78 -7.06 11.27
C GLY A 62 10.26 -6.92 11.10
N THR A 63 9.51 -7.89 11.62
CA THR A 63 8.04 -7.94 11.51
C THR A 63 7.34 -6.76 12.18
N ASP A 64 8.00 -6.11 13.14
CA ASP A 64 7.40 -5.07 13.98
C ASP A 64 7.96 -3.68 13.65
N SER A 65 8.74 -3.57 12.57
CA SER A 65 9.27 -2.28 12.11
C SER A 65 8.16 -1.40 11.56
N GLU A 66 8.23 -0.11 11.87
CA GLU A 66 7.35 0.89 11.29
C GLU A 66 7.62 1.02 9.78
N VAL A 67 6.55 1.07 8.99
CA VAL A 67 6.64 1.29 7.55
C VAL A 67 7.08 2.73 7.29
N ASP A 68 8.05 2.92 6.39
CA ASP A 68 8.40 4.27 5.93
C ASP A 68 7.24 4.87 5.12
N GLY A 69 6.48 5.75 5.78
CA GLY A 69 5.32 6.46 5.21
C GLY A 69 5.66 7.30 3.96
N ASN A 70 6.88 7.83 3.85
CA ASN A 70 7.27 8.64 2.69
C ASN A 70 7.51 7.76 1.47
N LEU A 71 8.22 6.65 1.66
CA LEU A 71 8.52 5.70 0.59
C LEU A 71 7.25 5.00 0.09
N ILE A 72 6.37 4.55 1.00
CA ILE A 72 5.12 3.88 0.60
C ILE A 72 4.19 4.85 -0.15
N GLN A 73 4.08 6.10 0.30
CA GLN A 73 3.27 7.10 -0.38
C GLN A 73 3.88 7.47 -1.74
N HIS A 74 5.20 7.42 -1.88
CA HIS A 74 5.86 7.60 -3.17
C HIS A 74 5.57 6.45 -4.14
N ALA A 75 5.63 5.20 -3.68
CA ALA A 75 5.27 4.02 -4.46
C ALA A 75 3.85 4.12 -5.01
N ILE A 76 2.89 4.57 -4.20
CA ILE A 76 1.51 4.81 -4.64
C ILE A 76 1.44 5.90 -5.72
N ARG A 77 2.14 7.03 -5.55
CA ARG A 77 2.15 8.10 -6.58
C ARG A 77 2.68 7.61 -7.93
N LEU A 78 3.67 6.72 -7.93
CA LEU A 78 4.20 6.11 -9.14
C LEU A 78 3.17 5.17 -9.81
N LEU A 79 2.41 4.40 -9.04
CA LEU A 79 1.35 3.55 -9.61
C LEU A 79 0.21 4.40 -10.18
N GLU A 80 -0.18 5.45 -9.46
CA GLU A 80 -1.21 6.39 -9.89
C GLU A 80 -0.87 7.09 -11.20
N SER A 81 0.40 7.45 -11.44
CA SER A 81 0.81 8.11 -12.68
C SER A 81 0.60 7.25 -13.92
N VAL A 82 0.58 5.92 -13.76
CA VAL A 82 0.35 4.94 -14.84
C VAL A 82 -0.99 4.20 -14.71
N ARG A 83 -1.93 4.72 -13.92
CA ARG A 83 -3.25 4.11 -13.69
C ARG A 83 -3.99 3.72 -14.98
N THR A 84 -3.96 4.59 -16.00
CA THR A 84 -4.67 4.36 -17.26
C THR A 84 -4.16 3.14 -18.03
N GLN A 85 -2.90 2.77 -17.83
CA GLN A 85 -2.29 1.56 -18.38
C GLN A 85 -2.53 0.35 -17.47
N GLY A 86 -2.51 0.56 -16.14
CA GLY A 86 -2.47 -0.53 -15.15
C GLY A 86 -3.80 -0.99 -14.55
N GLU A 87 -4.90 -0.24 -14.66
CA GLU A 87 -6.17 -0.60 -13.97
C GLU A 87 -6.76 -1.97 -14.39
N ASN A 88 -6.36 -2.49 -15.56
CA ASN A 88 -6.73 -3.80 -16.08
C ASN A 88 -5.61 -4.85 -16.00
N ASP A 89 -4.48 -4.51 -15.37
CA ASP A 89 -3.35 -5.39 -15.12
C ASP A 89 -3.45 -5.98 -13.69
N PRO A 90 -3.51 -7.32 -13.53
CA PRO A 90 -3.46 -7.98 -12.24
C PRO A 90 -2.28 -7.54 -11.36
N TYR A 91 -1.10 -7.38 -11.96
CA TYR A 91 0.13 -7.08 -11.21
C TYR A 91 0.14 -5.64 -10.69
N TRP A 92 -0.35 -4.68 -11.46
CA TRP A 92 -0.51 -3.30 -10.97
C TRP A 92 -1.53 -3.22 -9.83
N ASN A 93 -2.66 -3.92 -9.96
CA ASN A 93 -3.67 -3.96 -8.90
C ASN A 93 -3.14 -4.65 -7.63
N SER A 94 -2.29 -5.67 -7.76
CA SER A 94 -1.64 -6.29 -6.59
C SER A 94 -0.69 -5.30 -5.89
N ARG A 95 0.13 -4.55 -6.64
CA ARG A 95 1.00 -3.52 -6.07
C ARG A 95 0.23 -2.40 -5.39
N MET A 96 -0.87 -1.94 -5.98
CA MET A 96 -1.76 -0.96 -5.35
C MET A 96 -2.39 -1.51 -4.07
N GLY A 97 -2.93 -2.73 -4.12
CA GLY A 97 -3.57 -3.36 -2.96
C GLY A 97 -2.66 -3.43 -1.76
N TYR A 98 -1.46 -4.01 -1.91
CA TYR A 98 -0.49 -4.07 -0.81
C TYR A 98 0.01 -2.68 -0.38
N SER A 99 0.30 -1.78 -1.32
CA SER A 99 0.80 -0.46 -0.95
C SER A 99 -0.24 0.35 -0.16
N CYS A 100 -1.52 0.28 -0.56
CA CYS A 100 -2.60 0.94 0.16
C CYS A 100 -2.84 0.32 1.55
N LEU A 101 -2.70 -1.00 1.69
CA LEU A 101 -2.83 -1.67 2.99
C LEU A 101 -1.76 -1.18 3.98
N MET A 102 -0.53 -0.95 3.51
CA MET A 102 0.56 -0.46 4.36
C MET A 102 0.54 1.06 4.57
N ALA A 103 -0.13 1.82 3.69
CA ALA A 103 -0.13 3.29 3.74
C ALA A 103 -1.28 3.90 4.55
N TYR A 104 -2.42 3.21 4.65
CA TYR A 104 -3.64 3.76 5.23
C TYR A 104 -4.06 2.99 6.47
N SER A 105 -4.70 3.69 7.41
CA SER A 105 -5.21 3.09 8.65
C SER A 105 -6.45 2.21 8.45
N SER A 106 -7.01 2.19 7.25
CA SER A 106 -8.17 1.38 6.90
C SER A 106 -7.87 0.53 5.66
N ALA A 107 -8.29 -0.73 5.69
CA ALA A 107 -8.15 -1.66 4.58
C ALA A 107 -9.10 -1.38 3.40
N ALA A 108 -10.01 -0.41 3.51
CA ALA A 108 -11.06 -0.17 2.50
C ALA A 108 -10.50 0.10 1.09
N ILE A 109 -9.45 0.91 0.97
CA ILE A 109 -8.85 1.21 -0.34
C ILE A 109 -8.11 -0.01 -0.89
N ALA A 110 -7.37 -0.71 -0.04
CA ALA A 110 -6.67 -1.95 -0.40
C ALA A 110 -7.66 -3.01 -0.91
N TYR A 111 -8.82 -3.12 -0.27
CA TYR A 111 -9.87 -4.07 -0.61
C TYR A 111 -10.41 -3.87 -2.03
N GLU A 112 -10.61 -2.63 -2.48
CA GLU A 112 -11.07 -2.37 -3.85
C GLU A 112 -10.07 -2.86 -4.90
N TYR A 113 -8.78 -2.61 -4.69
CA TYR A 113 -7.73 -3.13 -5.57
C TYR A 113 -7.57 -4.64 -5.48
N ALA A 114 -7.70 -5.21 -4.28
CA ALA A 114 -7.66 -6.66 -4.08
C ALA A 114 -8.80 -7.37 -4.83
N LYS A 115 -10.02 -6.84 -4.74
CA LYS A 115 -11.17 -7.33 -5.53
C LYS A 115 -10.93 -7.19 -7.03
N ARG A 116 -10.36 -6.06 -7.47
CA ARG A 116 -10.05 -5.86 -8.89
C ARG A 116 -9.02 -6.87 -9.38
N TRP A 117 -7.93 -7.07 -8.64
CA TRP A 117 -6.92 -8.10 -8.91
C TRP A 117 -7.56 -9.48 -8.99
N LEU A 118 -8.34 -9.87 -7.98
CA LEU A 118 -9.02 -11.17 -7.96
C LEU A 118 -9.98 -11.35 -9.14
N SER A 119 -10.69 -10.30 -9.56
CA SER A 119 -11.57 -10.37 -10.74
C SER A 119 -10.80 -10.61 -12.05
N LEU A 120 -9.56 -10.13 -12.14
CA LEU A 120 -8.71 -10.30 -13.31
C LEU A 120 -7.93 -11.62 -13.27
N ALA A 121 -7.62 -12.13 -12.08
CA ALA A 121 -6.92 -13.39 -11.84
C ALA A 121 -7.58 -14.22 -10.72
N PRO A 122 -8.72 -14.89 -10.99
CA PRO A 122 -9.50 -15.58 -9.94
C PRO A 122 -8.78 -16.73 -9.23
N ASP A 123 -7.87 -17.39 -9.94
CA ASP A 123 -7.12 -18.55 -9.44
C ASP A 123 -5.83 -18.14 -8.71
N ASP A 124 -5.54 -16.84 -8.59
CA ASP A 124 -4.36 -16.34 -7.89
C ASP A 124 -4.55 -16.45 -6.37
N PRO A 125 -3.79 -17.32 -5.68
CA PRO A 125 -3.95 -17.52 -4.24
C PRO A 125 -3.58 -16.27 -3.43
N ALA A 126 -2.69 -15.41 -3.92
CA ALA A 126 -2.30 -14.18 -3.25
C ALA A 126 -3.40 -13.11 -3.37
N ALA A 127 -4.09 -13.03 -4.52
CA ALA A 127 -5.26 -12.18 -4.67
C ALA A 127 -6.39 -12.59 -3.72
N GLN A 128 -6.67 -13.90 -3.65
CA GLN A 128 -7.66 -14.45 -2.73
C GLN A 128 -7.29 -14.19 -1.26
N LYS A 129 -6.00 -14.29 -0.92
CA LYS A 129 -5.52 -14.01 0.44
C LYS A 129 -5.73 -12.53 0.79
N LEU A 130 -5.28 -11.61 -0.07
CA LEU A 130 -5.39 -10.18 0.22
C LEU A 130 -6.85 -9.73 0.39
N VAL A 131 -7.77 -10.28 -0.40
CA VAL A 131 -9.23 -10.05 -0.23
C VAL A 131 -9.69 -10.48 1.16
N ARG A 132 -9.34 -11.70 1.60
CA ARG A 132 -9.70 -12.20 2.94
C ARG A 132 -9.08 -11.38 4.06
N ASP A 133 -7.80 -11.05 3.94
CA ASP A 133 -7.11 -10.22 4.94
C ASP A 133 -7.80 -8.85 5.08
N CYS A 134 -8.16 -8.22 3.96
CA CYS A 134 -8.90 -6.95 3.98
C CYS A 134 -10.28 -7.09 4.62
N GLU A 135 -11.00 -8.19 4.36
CA GLU A 135 -12.31 -8.46 4.99
C GLU A 135 -12.18 -8.58 6.51
N GLU A 136 -11.17 -9.31 6.99
CA GLU A 136 -10.87 -9.46 8.42
C GLU A 136 -10.56 -8.10 9.07
N TYR A 137 -9.65 -7.31 8.48
CA TYR A 137 -9.34 -5.97 9.00
C TYR A 137 -10.54 -5.04 9.01
N LEU A 138 -11.40 -5.06 7.98
CA LEU A 138 -12.60 -4.23 7.96
C LEU A 138 -13.64 -4.65 9.01
N GLU A 139 -13.72 -5.94 9.35
CA GLU A 139 -14.55 -6.42 10.46
C GLU A 139 -14.02 -5.95 11.82
N GLU A 140 -12.69 -6.00 12.03
CA GLU A 140 -12.04 -5.48 13.23
C GLU A 140 -12.20 -3.97 13.38
N GLU A 141 -11.97 -3.20 12.31
CA GLU A 141 -12.19 -1.75 12.26
C GLU A 141 -13.61 -1.39 12.70
N LYS A 142 -14.60 -2.13 12.19
CA LYS A 142 -16.01 -1.93 12.53
C LYS A 142 -16.32 -2.28 13.99
N ALA A 143 -15.71 -3.34 14.52
CA ALA A 143 -15.86 -3.71 15.93
C ALA A 143 -15.27 -2.64 16.86
N LEU A 144 -14.09 -2.10 16.51
CA LEU A 144 -13.46 -1.00 17.25
C LEU A 144 -14.29 0.28 17.19
N GLU A 145 -14.87 0.61 16.04
CA GLU A 145 -15.76 1.78 15.90
C GLU A 145 -16.99 1.67 16.82
N ILE A 146 -17.54 0.46 16.98
CA ILE A 146 -18.66 0.21 17.89
C ILE A 146 -18.23 0.38 19.35
N ASP A 147 -17.12 -0.25 19.78
CA ASP A 147 -16.60 -0.12 21.15
C ASP A 147 -16.30 1.34 21.51
N LEU A 148 -15.71 2.11 20.58
CA LEU A 148 -15.46 3.54 20.79
C LEU A 148 -16.77 4.32 20.98
N LYS A 149 -17.80 4.08 20.16
CA LYS A 149 -19.11 4.73 20.30
C LYS A 149 -19.78 4.39 21.63
N GLU A 150 -19.73 3.12 22.04
CA GLU A 150 -20.30 2.69 23.33
C GLU A 150 -19.58 3.36 24.51
N ARG A 151 -18.25 3.49 24.45
CA ARG A 151 -17.46 4.21 25.46
C ARG A 151 -17.78 5.70 25.48
N GLU A 152 -17.89 6.34 24.33
CA GLU A 152 -18.30 7.75 24.22
C GLU A 152 -19.70 7.99 24.81
N GLU A 153 -20.65 7.08 24.54
CA GLU A 153 -21.99 7.14 25.12
C GLU A 153 -21.97 6.96 26.63
N PHE A 154 -21.17 6.02 27.15
CA PHE A 154 -21.01 5.82 28.59
C PHE A 154 -20.46 7.07 29.27
N ILE A 155 -19.40 7.66 28.71
CA ILE A 155 -18.82 8.92 29.21
C ILE A 155 -19.88 10.02 29.21
N ARG A 156 -20.62 10.20 28.11
CA ARG A 156 -21.69 11.21 28.02
C ARG A 156 -22.79 11.03 29.08
N ARG A 157 -23.11 9.79 29.46
CA ARG A 157 -24.12 9.49 30.50
C ARG A 157 -23.59 9.77 31.91
N GLU A 158 -22.34 9.42 32.19
CA GLU A 158 -21.72 9.58 33.51
C GLU A 158 -21.24 11.02 33.79
N THR A 159 -20.94 11.78 32.73
CA THR A 159 -20.68 13.22 32.79
C THR A 159 -21.68 13.95 31.90
N PRO A 160 -22.92 14.18 32.35
CA PRO A 160 -23.83 15.08 31.65
C PRO A 160 -23.15 16.45 31.59
N ASP A 161 -23.13 17.10 30.42
CA ASP A 161 -22.64 18.48 30.30
C ASP A 161 -23.23 19.33 31.43
N ASP A 162 -22.36 19.97 32.22
CA ASP A 162 -22.71 20.97 33.23
C ASP A 162 -23.23 22.25 32.56
N GLU A 163 -24.23 22.14 31.69
CA GLU A 163 -25.01 23.27 31.18
C GLU A 163 -26.16 23.58 32.16
N LYS A 164 -25.83 24.11 33.34
CA LYS A 164 -26.77 24.94 34.11
C LYS A 164 -26.11 26.22 34.63
N GLY A 165 -26.35 27.27 33.84
CA GLY A 165 -26.04 28.67 34.06
C GLY A 165 -25.99 29.16 35.51
N VAL A 166 -24.86 29.77 35.84
CA VAL A 166 -24.79 30.79 36.89
C VAL A 166 -25.17 32.12 36.25
N ILE A 167 -26.47 32.44 36.26
CA ILE A 167 -26.93 33.83 36.20
C ILE A 167 -26.59 34.43 37.57
N CYS A 168 -25.48 35.18 37.67
CA CYS A 168 -25.27 36.09 38.79
C CYS A 168 -25.89 37.45 38.45
N LYS A 169 -26.90 37.82 39.23
CA LYS A 169 -27.49 39.16 39.32
C LYS A 169 -26.56 40.13 40.07
#